data_AF-A0AAV5D8I0-F1
#
_entry.id   AF-A0AAV5D8I0-F1
#
_cell.length_a   1.000
_cell.length_b   1.000
_cell.length_c   1.000
_cell.angle_alpha   90.00
_cell.angle_beta   90.00
_cell.angle_gamma   90.00
#
_symmetry.space_group_name_H-M   'P 1'
#
loop_
_entity.id
_entity.type
_entity.pdbx_description
1 polymer ?
#
loop_
_entity_poly.entity_id
_entity_poly.type
_entity_poly.pdbx_seq_one_letter_code
_entity_poly.pdbx_strand_id
1 'polypeptide(L)'
;MPKVAAEGGEDRISGLHDDLLFRVISFLPAHEAVRTCVLSRRWREVWKSTCILRFTKAETWGSAARFNKFVNDMLSFKDYVPLDEFVFKTYLFCPQREIYVEHANKTWFYLKHIK
;
A
#
# COMPACT_ATOMS: atom_id res chain seq x y z
N MET A 1 -39.43 28.29 -12.18
CA MET A 1 -38.08 28.60 -11.66
C MET A 1 -37.09 27.69 -12.39
N PRO A 2 -36.05 28.19 -13.08
CA PRO A 2 -35.10 27.33 -13.78
C PRO A 2 -34.15 26.70 -12.75
N LYS A 3 -33.96 25.38 -12.88
CA LYS A 3 -33.02 24.59 -12.08
C LYS A 3 -31.61 24.90 -12.58
N VAL A 4 -30.88 25.73 -11.82
CA VAL A 4 -29.46 25.99 -12.09
C VAL A 4 -28.74 24.68 -11.86
N ALA A 5 -28.33 24.01 -12.94
CA ALA A 5 -27.38 22.91 -12.86
C ALA A 5 -26.05 23.52 -12.40
N ALA A 6 -25.64 23.18 -11.18
CA ALA A 6 -24.27 23.42 -10.76
C ALA A 6 -23.37 22.71 -11.79
N GLU A 7 -22.55 23.48 -12.51
CA GLU A 7 -21.43 22.94 -13.29
C GLU A 7 -20.45 22.31 -12.30
N GLY A 8 -20.75 21.05 -11.92
CA GLY A 8 -19.80 20.19 -11.24
C GLY A 8 -18.66 19.94 -12.20
N GLY A 9 -17.45 20.37 -11.83
CA GLY A 9 -16.26 20.14 -12.61
C GLY A 9 -16.19 18.66 -13.03
N GLU A 10 -15.92 18.44 -14.31
CA GLU A 10 -15.85 17.11 -14.92
C GLU A 10 -14.96 16.19 -14.06
N ASP A 11 -15.49 15.03 -13.63
CA ASP A 11 -14.73 14.06 -12.86
C ASP A 11 -13.78 13.28 -13.78
N ARG A 12 -12.62 13.88 -13.99
CA ARG A 12 -11.58 13.33 -14.87
C ARG A 12 -10.89 12.09 -14.29
N ILE A 13 -11.03 11.86 -12.98
CA ILE A 13 -10.40 10.72 -12.30
C ILE A 13 -11.19 9.45 -12.57
N SER A 14 -12.53 9.51 -12.57
CA SER A 14 -13.36 8.35 -12.93
C SER A 14 -13.28 7.97 -14.41
N GLY A 15 -12.82 8.86 -15.29
CA GLY A 15 -12.55 8.59 -16.70
C GLY A 15 -11.24 7.84 -17.00
N LEU A 16 -10.34 7.66 -16.02
CA LEU A 16 -9.04 7.02 -16.25
C LEU A 16 -9.15 5.50 -16.48
N HIS A 17 -8.38 4.97 -17.43
CA HIS A 17 -8.24 3.52 -17.63
C HIS A 17 -7.56 2.85 -16.43
N ASP A 18 -7.85 1.57 -16.20
CA ASP A 18 -7.35 0.84 -15.03
C ASP A 18 -5.82 0.75 -14.99
N ASP A 19 -5.14 0.74 -16.14
CA ASP A 19 -3.67 0.77 -16.21
C ASP A 19 -3.08 2.05 -15.60
N LEU A 20 -3.76 3.18 -15.79
CA LEU A 20 -3.34 4.46 -15.21
C LEU A 20 -3.63 4.49 -13.70
N LEU A 21 -4.74 3.90 -13.27
CA LEU A 21 -5.03 3.72 -11.85
C LEU A 21 -3.98 2.84 -11.17
N PHE A 22 -3.61 1.73 -11.81
CA PHE A 22 -2.54 0.85 -11.36
C PHE A 22 -1.22 1.61 -11.26
N ARG A 23 -0.89 2.41 -12.28
CA ARG A 23 0.33 3.22 -12.28
C ARG A 23 0.36 4.22 -11.12
N VAL A 24 -0.73 4.94 -10.89
CA VAL A 24 -0.86 5.85 -9.73
C VAL A 24 -0.65 5.08 -8.42
N ILE A 25 -1.38 3.96 -8.23
CA ILE A 25 -1.28 3.12 -7.04
C ILE A 25 0.15 2.60 -6.83
N SER A 26 0.86 2.20 -7.88
CA SER A 26 2.23 1.67 -7.81
C SER A 26 3.28 2.65 -7.27
N PHE A 27 2.98 3.95 -7.32
CA PHE A 27 3.85 5.00 -6.79
C PHE A 27 3.57 5.31 -5.32
N LEU A 28 2.44 4.87 -4.78
CA LEU A 28 2.01 5.19 -3.43
C LEU A 28 2.60 4.21 -2.40
N PRO A 29 2.89 4.66 -1.18
CA PRO A 29 3.02 3.78 -0.03
C PRO A 29 1.74 2.94 0.15
N ALA A 30 1.88 1.71 0.60
CA ALA A 30 0.78 0.75 0.72
C ALA A 30 -0.40 1.29 1.54
N HIS A 31 -0.14 2.05 2.60
CA HIS A 31 -1.20 2.65 3.42
C HIS A 31 -1.96 3.78 2.72
N GLU A 32 -1.31 4.54 1.84
CA GLU A 32 -1.94 5.55 1.02
C GLU A 32 -2.69 4.90 -0.14
N ALA A 33 -2.11 3.86 -0.75
CA ALA A 33 -2.76 3.07 -1.78
C ALA A 33 -4.07 2.43 -1.29
N VAL A 34 -4.09 1.79 -0.11
CA VAL A 34 -5.33 1.27 0.50
C VAL A 34 -6.36 2.39 0.69
N ARG A 35 -5.95 3.59 1.10
CA ARG A 35 -6.89 4.73 1.28
C ARG A 35 -7.57 5.13 -0.03
N THR A 36 -6.93 4.97 -1.19
CA THR A 36 -7.58 5.28 -2.48
C THR A 36 -8.81 4.41 -2.76
N CYS A 37 -8.99 3.29 -2.06
CA CYS A 37 -10.17 2.43 -2.18
C CYS A 37 -11.49 3.16 -1.85
N VAL A 38 -11.45 4.29 -1.13
CA VAL A 38 -12.67 5.07 -0.84
C VAL A 38 -13.16 5.88 -2.05
N LEU A 39 -12.31 6.08 -3.07
CA LEU A 39 -12.64 6.91 -4.24
C LEU A 39 -13.69 6.25 -5.12
N SER A 40 -13.58 4.94 -5.36
CA SER A 40 -14.63 4.15 -5.99
C SER A 40 -14.36 2.65 -5.84
N ARG A 41 -15.35 1.82 -6.19
CA ARG A 41 -15.18 0.37 -6.29
C ARG A 41 -14.04 -0.01 -7.23
N ARG A 42 -13.82 0.75 -8.30
CA ARG A 42 -12.78 0.47 -9.31
C ARG A 42 -11.37 0.60 -8.74
N TRP A 43 -11.11 1.66 -7.98
CA TRP A 43 -9.84 1.85 -7.26
C TRP A 43 -9.54 0.69 -6.29
N ARG A 44 -10.58 0.21 -5.60
CA ARG A 44 -10.43 -0.94 -4.69
C ARG A 44 -10.07 -2.22 -5.42
N GLU A 45 -10.72 -2.55 -6.54
CA GLU A 45 -10.39 -3.76 -7.28
C GLU A 45 -8.98 -3.67 -7.89
N VAL A 46 -8.59 -2.52 -8.46
CA VAL A 46 -7.21 -2.32 -8.96
C VAL A 46 -6.18 -2.46 -7.84
N TRP A 47 -6.46 -1.94 -6.64
CA TRP A 47 -5.58 -2.12 -5.48
C TRP A 47 -5.43 -3.60 -5.08
N LYS A 48 -6.51 -4.38 -5.06
CA LYS A 48 -6.43 -5.80 -4.71
C LYS A 48 -5.55 -6.57 -5.68
N SER A 49 -5.62 -6.23 -6.97
CA SER A 49 -4.84 -6.88 -8.02
C SER A 49 -3.44 -6.31 -8.21
N THR A 50 -3.02 -5.27 -7.46
CA THR A 50 -1.66 -4.74 -7.62
C THR A 50 -0.60 -5.64 -7.00
N CYS A 51 0.44 -5.95 -7.78
CA CYS A 51 1.58 -6.76 -7.38
C CYS A 51 2.69 -5.95 -6.67
N ILE A 52 2.52 -4.62 -6.56
CA ILE A 52 3.53 -3.70 -6.04
C ILE A 52 3.12 -3.22 -4.65
N LEU A 53 3.95 -3.52 -3.65
CA LEU A 53 3.74 -3.11 -2.27
C LEU A 53 4.93 -2.30 -1.75
N ARG A 54 4.69 -1.05 -1.37
CA ARG A 54 5.72 -0.15 -0.85
C ARG A 54 5.44 0.23 0.60
N PHE A 55 6.24 -0.25 1.53
CA PHE A 55 6.18 0.19 2.93
C PHE A 55 7.28 1.22 3.17
N THR A 56 6.87 2.47 3.31
CA THR A 56 7.75 3.63 3.56
C THR A 56 7.29 4.37 4.82
N LYS A 57 8.10 5.29 5.35
CA LYS A 57 7.78 6.16 6.50
C LYS A 57 7.63 5.37 7.82
N ALA A 58 8.65 4.59 8.20
CA ALA A 58 8.66 3.75 9.41
C ALA A 58 8.25 4.53 10.66
N GLU A 59 8.74 5.76 10.75
CA GLU A 59 8.54 6.69 11.86
C GLU A 59 7.07 7.03 12.10
N THR A 60 6.21 6.91 11.08
CA THR A 60 4.79 7.28 11.19
C THR A 60 3.92 6.22 11.86
N TRP A 61 4.41 4.98 11.99
CA TRP A 61 3.60 3.87 12.50
C TRP A 61 3.51 3.83 14.03
N GLY A 62 4.44 4.47 14.74
CA GLY A 62 4.47 4.56 16.20
C GLY A 62 4.80 3.25 16.94
N SER A 63 4.59 2.08 16.34
CA SER A 63 5.13 0.80 16.82
C SER A 63 5.13 -0.28 15.74
N ALA A 64 6.03 -1.26 15.89
CA ALA A 64 6.06 -2.46 15.03
C ALA A 64 4.75 -3.25 15.10
N ALA A 65 4.08 -3.28 16.26
CA ALA A 65 2.80 -3.97 16.42
C ALA A 65 1.68 -3.35 15.56
N ARG A 66 1.57 -2.02 15.52
CA ARG A 66 0.60 -1.33 14.67
C ARG A 66 0.89 -1.55 13.19
N PHE A 67 2.18 -1.48 12.84
CA PHE A 67 2.63 -1.79 11.49
C PHE A 67 2.24 -3.22 11.08
N ASN A 68 2.62 -4.23 11.86
CA ASN A 68 2.33 -5.63 11.57
C ASN A 68 0.83 -5.90 11.46
N LYS A 69 0.03 -5.30 12.35
CA LYS A 69 -1.43 -5.40 12.26
C LYS A 69 -1.94 -4.87 10.92
N PHE A 70 -1.50 -3.67 10.52
CA PHE A 70 -1.89 -3.11 9.23
C PHE A 70 -1.46 -3.98 8.05
N VAL A 71 -0.23 -4.49 8.04
CA VAL A 71 0.27 -5.36 6.96
C VAL A 71 -0.57 -6.63 6.85
N ASN A 72 -0.83 -7.30 7.97
CA ASN A 72 -1.62 -8.53 7.99
C ASN A 72 -3.06 -8.29 7.55
N ASP A 73 -3.71 -7.25 8.09
CA ASP A 73 -5.06 -6.87 7.70
C ASP A 73 -5.09 -6.58 6.19
N MET A 74 -4.16 -5.77 5.67
CA MET A 74 -4.08 -5.43 4.25
C MET A 74 -3.85 -6.65 3.34
N LEU A 75 -2.92 -7.54 3.70
CA LEU A 75 -2.62 -8.75 2.92
C LEU A 75 -3.82 -9.70 2.89
N SER A 76 -4.63 -9.75 3.95
CA SER A 76 -5.87 -10.55 3.96
C SER A 76 -6.93 -10.06 2.98
N PHE A 77 -6.85 -8.80 2.54
CA PHE A 77 -7.77 -8.21 1.55
C PHE A 77 -7.25 -8.31 0.11
N LYS A 78 -6.02 -8.75 -0.13
CA LYS A 78 -5.44 -8.90 -1.47
C LYS A 78 -5.98 -10.16 -2.15
N ASP A 79 -6.15 -10.09 -3.47
CA ASP A 79 -6.36 -11.31 -4.25
C ASP A 79 -5.04 -12.10 -4.29
N TYR A 80 -5.11 -13.42 -4.50
CA TYR A 80 -3.91 -14.25 -4.64
C TYR A 80 -3.22 -13.91 -5.96
N VAL A 81 -2.30 -12.94 -5.92
CA VAL A 81 -1.49 -12.50 -7.05
C VAL A 81 -0.01 -12.62 -6.65
N PRO A 82 0.86 -13.20 -7.50
CA PRO A 82 2.31 -13.19 -7.26
C PRO A 82 2.78 -11.75 -7.09
N LEU A 83 3.49 -11.46 -5.99
CA LEU A 83 4.03 -10.12 -5.77
C LEU A 83 5.28 -9.93 -6.62
N ASP A 84 5.21 -8.98 -7.57
CA ASP A 84 6.32 -8.64 -8.47
C ASP A 84 7.35 -7.74 -7.80
N GLU A 85 6.91 -6.85 -6.90
CA GLU A 85 7.81 -5.91 -6.21
C GLU A 85 7.34 -5.68 -4.77
N PHE A 86 8.16 -6.11 -3.81
CA PHE A 86 7.94 -5.87 -2.38
C PHE A 86 9.07 -4.97 -1.83
N VAL A 87 8.77 -3.69 -1.63
CA VAL A 87 9.75 -2.71 -1.14
C VAL A 87 9.49 -2.36 0.32
N PHE A 88 10.51 -2.61 1.14
CA PHE A 88 10.52 -2.24 2.55
C PHE A 88 11.59 -1.18 2.79
N LYS A 89 11.18 0.09 2.79
CA LYS A 89 12.01 1.24 3.16
C LYS A 89 11.52 1.79 4.49
N THR A 90 11.46 0.90 5.48
CA THR A 90 11.21 1.30 6.85
C THR A 90 12.56 1.23 7.58
N TYR A 91 13.23 2.38 7.68
CA TYR A 91 14.35 2.49 8.62
C TYR A 91 13.69 2.46 9.99
N LEU A 92 13.66 1.30 10.63
CA LEU A 92 13.35 1.24 12.05
C LEU A 92 14.40 2.12 12.73
N PHE A 93 14.02 3.36 13.06
CA PHE A 93 14.66 4.10 14.12
C PHE A 93 14.36 3.27 15.38
N CYS A 94 15.19 2.27 15.62
CA CYS A 94 15.32 1.60 16.89
C CYS A 94 16.10 2.57 17.77
N PRO A 95 15.47 3.29 18.72
CA PRO A 95 16.23 4.10 19.64
C PRO A 95 17.03 3.11 20.50
N GLN A 96 18.35 3.22 20.37
CA GLN A 96 19.41 2.53 21.13
C GLN A 96 19.63 1.03 20.87
N ARG A 97 20.36 0.71 19.79
CA ARG A 97 21.77 0.28 19.84
C ARG A 97 22.21 -0.22 18.46
N GLU A 98 23.44 0.11 18.11
CA GLU A 98 24.16 -0.28 16.90
C GLU A 98 23.91 -1.73 16.48
N ILE A 99 23.09 -1.97 15.45
CA ILE A 99 23.11 -3.22 14.70
C ILE A 99 22.75 -2.94 13.24
N TYR A 100 23.63 -2.23 12.53
CA TYR A 100 23.65 -2.27 11.08
C TYR A 100 24.47 -3.50 10.64
N VAL A 101 23.96 -4.19 9.61
CA VAL A 101 24.57 -5.32 8.91
C VAL A 101 24.40 -6.72 9.53
N GLU A 102 23.17 -7.12 9.87
CA GLU A 102 22.82 -8.56 9.93
C GLU A 102 21.39 -8.89 9.45
N HIS A 103 20.58 -7.87 9.15
CA HIS A 103 19.15 -8.03 8.87
C HIS A 103 18.80 -8.53 7.46
N ALA A 104 19.77 -8.59 6.52
CA ALA A 104 19.51 -9.19 5.21
C ALA A 104 19.36 -10.72 5.28
N ASN A 105 19.96 -11.39 6.28
CA ASN A 105 19.95 -12.85 6.37
C ASN A 105 18.82 -13.41 7.27
N LYS A 106 18.19 -12.58 8.10
CA LYS A 106 17.07 -13.02 8.97
C LYS A 106 15.71 -12.98 8.26
N THR A 107 15.53 -12.14 7.25
CA THR A 107 14.29 -12.09 6.45
C THR A 107 14.02 -13.42 5.73
N TRP A 108 15.08 -14.12 5.30
CA TRP A 108 14.99 -15.47 4.75
C TRP A 108 14.55 -16.51 5.77
N PHE A 109 14.89 -16.34 7.05
CA PHE A 109 14.46 -17.26 8.12
C PHE A 109 12.96 -17.17 8.37
N TYR A 110 12.39 -15.96 8.41
CA TYR A 110 10.94 -15.80 8.62
C TYR A 110 10.10 -16.30 7.44
N LEU A 111 10.60 -16.17 6.21
CA LEU A 111 9.92 -16.68 5.02
C LEU A 111 10.02 -18.20 4.84
N LYS A 112 10.95 -18.87 5.54
CA LYS A 112 11.11 -20.34 5.48
C LYS A 112 10.11 -21.11 6.34
N HIS A 113 9.35 -20.42 7.21
CA HIS A 113 8.46 -21.03 8.19
C HIS A 113 6.97 -20.71 7.97
N ILE A 114 6.61 -20.02 6.90
CA ILE A 114 5.22 -19.86 6.48
C ILE A 114 4.94 -20.95 5.43
N LYS A 115 4.29 -22.03 5.88
CA LYS A 115 3.56 -23.00 5.06
C LYS A 115 2.08 -22.69 5.16
#